data_AF-A0A9J7ADR8-F1
#
_entry.id   AF-A0A9J7ADR8-F1
#
_cell.length_a   1.000
_cell.length_b   1.000
_cell.length_c   1.000
_cell.angle_alpha   90.00
_cell.angle_beta   90.00
_cell.angle_gamma   90.00
#
_symmetry.space_group_name_H-M   'P 1'
#
loop_
_entity.id
_entity.type
_entity.pdbx_description
1 polymer ?
#
loop_
_entity_poly.entity_id
_entity_poly.type
_entity_poly.pdbx_seq_one_letter_code
_entity_poly.pdbx_strand_id
1 'polypeptide(L)'
;MKLKFKIYQDEITYFIQGNITRRIKIGKTTTTVGERLRTLQTGSPDELDIIGICFGPGLTEHYLHDMFASSRLHGEWFTETPDLLKFIKENSIRDEIAFSWAYWKVKEGVITFHEAVAMGSEKLEYEAEQSLRETVNRLPKF
;
A
#
# COMPACT_ATOMS: atom_id res chain seq x y z
N MET A 1 14.99 -9.22 -19.89
CA MET A 1 14.82 -7.88 -19.29
C MET A 1 13.33 -7.59 -19.18
N LYS A 2 12.71 -7.72 -18.00
CA LYS A 2 11.28 -7.39 -17.84
C LYS A 2 11.15 -5.87 -17.83
N LEU A 3 10.44 -5.31 -18.80
CA LEU A 3 10.10 -3.89 -18.85
C LEU A 3 9.29 -3.57 -17.59
N LYS A 4 9.87 -2.83 -16.62
CA LYS A 4 9.13 -2.36 -15.44
C LYS A 4 8.35 -1.12 -15.85
N PHE A 5 7.10 -1.30 -16.27
CA PHE A 5 6.18 -0.19 -16.46
C PHE A 5 5.89 0.44 -15.09
N LYS A 6 6.16 1.74 -14.93
CA LYS A 6 5.70 2.48 -13.75
C LYS A 6 4.19 2.60 -13.83
N ILE A 7 3.51 2.17 -12.78
CA ILE A 7 2.05 2.33 -12.64
C ILE A 7 1.76 3.65 -11.95
N TYR A 8 2.55 3.97 -10.93
CA TYR A 8 2.43 5.19 -10.15
C TYR A 8 3.50 6.20 -10.56
N GLN A 9 3.13 7.48 -10.49
CA GLN A 9 4.03 8.60 -10.74
C GLN A 9 4.90 8.88 -9.50
N ASP A 10 4.37 8.59 -8.31
CA ASP A 10 5.06 8.71 -7.02
C ASP A 10 5.66 7.39 -6.55
N GLU A 11 6.49 7.52 -5.53
CA GLU A 11 6.91 6.42 -4.68
C GLU A 11 5.74 6.01 -3.76
N ILE A 12 5.39 4.73 -3.81
CA ILE A 12 4.34 4.14 -2.96
C ILE A 12 5.02 3.36 -1.84
N THR A 13 4.70 3.69 -0.59
CA THR A 13 5.17 2.97 0.58
C THR A 13 4.17 1.89 0.96
N TYR A 14 4.65 0.69 1.23
CA TYR A 14 3.84 -0.44 1.65
C TYR A 14 4.32 -1.00 3.00
N PHE A 15 3.38 -1.66 3.67
CA PHE A 15 3.58 -2.41 4.90
C PHE A 15 3.18 -3.86 4.63
N ILE A 16 4.15 -4.77 4.72
CA ILE A 16 3.94 -6.21 4.56
C ILE A 16 4.32 -6.90 5.86
N GLN A 17 3.46 -7.76 6.38
CA GLN A 17 3.67 -8.45 7.65
C GLN A 17 3.79 -9.96 7.46
N GLY A 18 4.72 -10.58 8.18
CA GLY A 18 4.78 -12.04 8.30
C GLY A 18 3.74 -12.57 9.29
N ASN A 19 3.01 -13.62 8.92
CA ASN A 19 1.92 -14.16 9.72
C ASN A 19 2.39 -14.81 11.02
N ILE A 20 3.49 -15.56 10.97
CA ILE A 20 4.07 -16.24 12.13
C ILE A 20 5.02 -15.32 12.90
N THR A 21 5.93 -14.67 12.19
CA THR A 21 6.97 -13.84 12.82
C THR A 21 6.45 -12.50 13.33
N ARG A 22 5.28 -12.07 12.83
CA ARG A 22 4.67 -10.76 13.10
C ARG A 22 5.51 -9.55 12.68
N ARG A 23 6.68 -9.75 12.08
CA ARG A 23 7.58 -8.67 11.66
C ARG A 23 6.97 -7.92 10.49
N ILE A 24 7.11 -6.61 10.53
CA ILE A 24 6.56 -5.70 9.50
C ILE A 24 7.72 -5.19 8.66
N LYS A 25 7.62 -5.36 7.35
CA LYS A 25 8.47 -4.72 6.36
C LYS A 25 7.86 -3.40 5.95
N ILE A 26 8.64 -2.32 6.05
CA ILE A 26 8.31 -1.02 5.45
C ILE A 26 9.17 -0.88 4.19
N GLY A 27 8.55 -0.90 3.02
CA GLY A 27 9.27 -0.81 1.75
C GLY A 27 8.54 0.06 0.74
N LYS A 28 9.15 0.24 -0.43
CA LYS A 28 8.59 1.07 -1.49
C LYS A 28 8.53 0.43 -2.87
N THR A 29 7.66 0.96 -3.72
CA THR A 29 7.54 0.58 -5.13
C THR A 29 7.03 1.72 -6.00
N THR A 30 7.26 1.64 -7.30
CA THR A 30 6.58 2.47 -8.32
C THR A 30 5.71 1.61 -9.26
N THR A 31 5.65 0.30 -9.02
CA THR A 31 4.72 -0.65 -9.66
C THR A 31 3.67 -1.08 -8.65
N THR A 32 3.10 -2.29 -8.70
CA THR A 32 2.13 -2.74 -7.70
C THR A 32 2.80 -3.27 -6.42
N VAL A 33 2.10 -3.19 -5.30
CA VAL A 33 2.52 -3.79 -4.03
C VAL A 33 2.37 -5.31 -4.11
N GLY A 34 1.34 -5.82 -4.79
CA GLY A 34 1.15 -7.25 -5.03
C GLY A 34 2.31 -7.91 -5.77
N GLU A 35 2.96 -7.22 -6.72
CA GLU A 35 4.19 -7.71 -7.36
C GLU A 35 5.37 -7.79 -6.37
N ARG A 36 5.49 -6.80 -5.48
CA ARG A 36 6.51 -6.80 -4.43
C ARG A 36 6.26 -7.91 -3.42
N LEU A 37 5.02 -8.10 -3.00
CA LEU A 37 4.60 -9.20 -2.13
C LEU A 37 5.01 -10.55 -2.72
N ARG A 38 4.63 -10.83 -3.97
CA ARG A 38 5.01 -12.07 -4.67
C ARG A 38 6.52 -12.27 -4.74
N THR A 39 7.27 -11.20 -5.01
CA THR A 39 8.75 -11.24 -5.07
C THR A 39 9.37 -11.50 -3.70
N LEU A 40 8.82 -10.91 -2.63
CA LEU A 40 9.32 -11.12 -1.26
C LEU A 40 8.98 -12.52 -0.75
N GLN A 41 7.79 -13.03 -1.10
CA GLN A 41 7.32 -14.34 -0.68
C GLN A 41 8.25 -15.47 -1.16
N THR A 42 8.88 -15.36 -2.33
CA THR A 42 9.80 -16.41 -2.83
C THR A 42 11.02 -16.64 -1.94
N GLY A 43 11.39 -15.64 -1.14
CA GLY A 43 12.51 -15.71 -0.18
C GLY A 43 12.08 -15.78 1.27
N SER A 44 10.77 -15.85 1.56
CA SER A 44 10.21 -15.89 2.91
C SER A 44 9.57 -17.25 3.18
N PRO A 45 9.98 -17.97 4.23
CA PRO A 45 9.26 -19.16 4.68
C PRO A 45 7.95 -18.82 5.42
N ASP A 46 7.81 -17.58 5.90
CA ASP A 46 6.58 -17.06 6.50
C ASP A 46 5.64 -16.56 5.41
N GLU A 47 4.35 -16.83 5.55
CA GLU A 47 3.33 -16.21 4.71
C GLU A 47 3.29 -14.71 4.97
N LEU A 48 3.23 -13.94 3.89
CA LEU A 48 3.29 -12.49 3.93
C LEU A 48 1.94 -11.89 3.52
N ASP A 49 1.48 -10.91 4.29
CA ASP A 49 0.25 -10.18 4.03
C ASP A 49 0.50 -8.69 3.86
N ILE A 50 -0.22 -8.06 2.93
CA ILE A 50 -0.30 -6.60 2.86
C ILE A 50 -1.19 -6.13 4.00
N ILE A 51 -0.64 -5.26 4.85
CA ILE A 51 -1.36 -4.65 5.97
C ILE A 51 -1.57 -3.14 5.78
N GLY A 52 -0.94 -2.54 4.77
CA GLY A 52 -1.15 -1.13 4.43
C GLY A 52 -0.37 -0.68 3.20
N ILE A 53 -0.93 0.30 2.48
CA ILE A 53 -0.34 0.98 1.33
C ILE A 53 -0.64 2.47 1.45
N CYS A 54 0.38 3.32 1.26
CA CYS A 54 0.25 4.77 1.40
C CYS A 54 1.19 5.53 0.46
N PHE A 55 0.87 6.79 0.21
CA PHE A 55 1.74 7.68 -0.57
C PHE A 55 1.52 9.14 -0.16
N GLY A 56 2.54 9.97 -0.41
CA GLY A 56 2.48 11.41 -0.18
C GLY A 56 3.57 11.93 0.77
N PRO A 57 3.60 13.24 1.01
CA PRO A 57 4.56 13.87 1.92
C PRO A 57 4.45 13.28 3.33
N GLY A 58 5.57 12.98 3.98
CA GLY A 58 5.58 12.36 5.31
C GLY A 58 5.14 10.89 5.35
N LEU A 59 4.89 10.28 4.19
CA LEU A 59 4.57 8.86 4.03
C LEU A 59 5.63 8.14 3.17
N THR A 60 6.80 8.75 2.99
CA THR A 60 7.91 8.14 2.27
C THR A 60 8.57 7.06 3.11
N GLU A 61 9.13 6.05 2.46
CA GLU A 61 9.82 4.95 3.14
C GLU A 61 10.91 5.49 4.08
N HIS A 62 11.73 6.43 3.61
CA HIS A 62 12.82 7.00 4.38
C HIS A 62 12.32 7.69 5.67
N TYR A 63 11.28 8.51 5.55
CA TYR A 63 10.70 9.20 6.71
C TYR A 63 10.12 8.21 7.73
N LEU A 64 9.47 7.15 7.26
CA LEU A 64 8.88 6.13 8.12
C LEU A 64 9.94 5.23 8.77
N HIS A 65 11.04 4.94 8.08
CA HIS A 65 12.17 4.24 8.68
C HIS A 65 12.79 5.06 9.83
N ASP A 66 12.89 6.38 9.66
CA ASP A 66 13.40 7.27 10.70
C ASP A 66 12.42 7.39 11.86
N MET A 67 11.12 7.57 11.58
CA MET A 67 10.06 7.65 12.59
C MET A 67 10.00 6.39 13.48
N PHE A 68 10.18 5.21 12.88
CA PHE A 68 10.13 3.93 13.58
C PHE A 68 11.51 3.30 13.81
N ALA A 69 12.58 4.11 13.83
CA ALA A 69 13.95 3.61 13.98
C ALA A 69 14.15 2.77 15.25
N SER A 70 13.43 3.09 16.34
CA SER A 70 13.50 2.35 17.61
C SER A 70 12.95 0.93 17.56
N SER A 71 12.04 0.64 16.60
CA SER A 71 11.49 -0.70 16.39
C SER A 71 12.14 -1.43 15.22
N ARG A 72 13.10 -0.80 14.54
CA ARG A 72 13.83 -1.38 13.41
C ARG A 72 14.69 -2.56 13.86
N LEU A 73 14.57 -3.66 13.14
CA LEU A 73 15.37 -4.86 13.31
C LEU A 73 16.57 -4.81 12.36
N HIS A 74 16.55 -5.60 11.29
CA HIS A 74 17.59 -5.62 10.26
C HIS A 74 17.01 -5.19 8.91
N GLY A 75 17.80 -4.42 8.15
CA GLY A 75 17.38 -3.91 6.85
C GLY A 75 16.09 -3.09 6.95
N GLU A 76 15.03 -3.56 6.31
CA GLU A 76 13.74 -2.87 6.20
C GLU A 76 12.64 -3.54 7.07
N TRP A 77 13.03 -4.37 8.03
CA TRP A 77 12.12 -5.10 8.92
C TRP A 77 12.04 -4.48 10.30
N PHE A 78 10.84 -4.47 10.87
CA PHE A 78 10.49 -3.79 12.11
C PHE A 78 9.67 -4.73 13.02
N THR A 79 9.79 -4.52 14.33
CA THR A 79 8.93 -5.14 15.33
C THR A 79 7.51 -4.56 15.26
N GLU A 80 6.49 -5.41 15.36
CA GLU A 80 5.09 -4.99 15.48
C GLU A 80 4.86 -4.30 16.83
N THR A 81 4.91 -2.98 16.82
CA THR A 81 4.61 -2.15 17.99
C THR A 81 3.19 -1.58 17.89
N PRO A 82 2.53 -1.30 19.03
CA PRO A 82 1.21 -0.65 19.02
C PRO A 82 1.19 0.65 18.23
N ASP A 83 2.24 1.47 18.32
CA ASP A 83 2.34 2.76 17.61
C ASP A 83 2.46 2.56 16.10
N LEU A 84 3.25 1.59 15.64
CA LEU A 84 3.37 1.27 14.22
C LEU A 84 2.04 0.74 13.66
N LEU A 85 1.37 -0.16 14.38
CA LEU A 85 0.06 -0.67 13.96
C LEU A 85 -1.00 0.43 13.89
N LYS A 86 -1.03 1.31 14.90
CA LYS A 86 -1.92 2.46 14.92
C LYS A 86 -1.65 3.37 13.73
N PHE A 87 -0.39 3.68 13.47
CA PHE A 87 0.02 4.50 12.33
C PHE A 87 -0.47 3.90 11.00
N ILE A 88 -0.23 2.60 10.78
CA ILE A 88 -0.65 1.91 9.56
C ILE A 88 -2.17 2.01 9.39
N LYS A 89 -2.92 1.74 10.45
CA LYS A 89 -4.39 1.82 10.43
C LYS A 89 -4.91 3.23 10.09
N GLU A 90 -4.26 4.27 10.60
CA GLU A 90 -4.72 5.65 10.47
C GLU A 90 -4.22 6.35 9.21
N ASN A 91 -3.21 5.80 8.52
CA ASN A 91 -2.51 6.49 7.42
C ASN A 91 -2.31 5.64 6.17
N SER A 92 -3.00 4.49 6.05
CA SER A 92 -2.84 3.61 4.88
C SER A 92 -4.12 2.89 4.50
N ILE A 93 -4.14 2.37 3.27
CA ILE A 93 -5.22 1.55 2.73
C ILE A 93 -4.68 0.13 2.55
N ARG A 94 -5.39 -0.87 3.07
CA ARG A 94 -4.92 -2.27 3.05
C ARG A 94 -5.11 -2.94 1.68
N ASP A 95 -6.24 -2.68 1.03
CA ASP A 95 -6.57 -3.30 -0.26
C ASP A 95 -5.94 -2.56 -1.44
N GLU A 96 -5.34 -3.31 -2.37
CA GLU A 96 -4.57 -2.75 -3.49
C GLU A 96 -5.46 -2.09 -4.56
N ILE A 97 -6.67 -2.61 -4.76
CA ILE A 97 -7.63 -2.06 -5.73
C ILE A 97 -8.20 -0.74 -5.18
N ALA A 98 -8.63 -0.76 -3.92
CA ALA A 98 -9.05 0.42 -3.16
C ALA A 98 -7.96 1.50 -3.13
N PHE A 99 -6.72 1.11 -2.86
CA PHE A 99 -5.58 2.02 -2.89
C PHE A 99 -5.40 2.64 -4.28
N SER A 100 -5.47 1.83 -5.33
CA SER A 100 -5.30 2.32 -6.71
C SER A 100 -6.40 3.31 -7.10
N TRP A 101 -7.64 3.05 -6.73
CA TRP A 101 -8.75 3.99 -6.91
C TRP A 101 -8.48 5.31 -6.17
N ALA A 102 -8.14 5.24 -4.89
CA ALA A 102 -7.86 6.41 -4.06
C ALA A 102 -6.70 7.24 -4.63
N TYR A 103 -5.62 6.58 -5.04
CA TYR A 103 -4.47 7.22 -5.66
C TYR A 103 -4.87 8.07 -6.87
N TRP A 104 -5.66 7.52 -7.80
CA TRP A 104 -6.08 8.27 -8.99
C TRP A 104 -7.03 9.41 -8.66
N LYS A 105 -7.94 9.22 -7.69
CA LYS A 105 -8.83 10.32 -7.24
C LYS A 105 -8.06 11.47 -6.60
N VAL A 106 -6.98 11.17 -5.90
CA VAL A 106 -6.06 12.20 -5.38
C VAL A 106 -5.30 12.90 -6.51
N LYS A 107 -4.83 12.16 -7.52
CA LYS A 107 -4.16 12.76 -8.69
C LYS A 107 -5.08 13.60 -9.56
N GLU A 108 -6.36 13.27 -9.61
CA GLU A 108 -7.39 14.08 -10.25
C GLU A 108 -7.80 15.30 -9.41
N GLY A 109 -7.33 15.42 -8.17
CA GLY A 109 -7.69 16.50 -7.25
C GLY A 109 -9.11 16.41 -6.70
N VAL A 110 -9.73 15.22 -6.76
CA VAL A 110 -11.11 14.98 -6.32
C VAL A 110 -11.19 14.85 -4.79
N ILE A 111 -10.21 14.16 -4.19
CA ILE A 111 -10.07 13.98 -2.75
C ILE A 111 -8.61 14.09 -2.35
N THR A 112 -8.34 14.26 -1.06
CA THR A 112 -7.03 14.08 -0.45
C THR A 112 -6.82 12.63 -0.04
N PHE A 113 -5.56 12.20 0.14
CA PHE A 113 -5.28 10.84 0.61
C PHE A 113 -5.81 10.63 2.04
N HIS A 114 -5.80 11.67 2.87
CA HIS A 114 -6.37 11.63 4.22
C HIS A 114 -7.88 11.38 4.20
N GLU A 115 -8.61 12.08 3.32
CA GLU A 115 -10.04 11.83 3.10
C GLU A 115 -10.30 10.39 2.63
N ALA A 116 -9.46 9.87 1.73
CA ALA A 116 -9.57 8.47 1.29
C ALA A 116 -9.41 7.49 2.46
N VAL A 117 -8.39 7.64 3.30
CA VAL A 117 -8.20 6.78 4.49
C VAL A 117 -9.38 6.90 5.45
N ALA A 118 -9.90 8.12 5.66
CA ALA A 118 -11.05 8.38 6.54
C ALA A 118 -12.37 7.75 6.05
N MET A 119 -12.49 7.41 4.76
CA MET A 119 -13.66 6.69 4.23
C MET A 119 -13.80 5.28 4.80
N GLY A 120 -12.70 4.67 5.26
CA GLY A 120 -12.67 3.29 5.73
C GLY A 120 -12.69 2.26 4.59
N SER A 121 -12.32 1.02 4.91
CA SER A 121 -12.12 -0.05 3.93
C SER A 121 -13.39 -0.38 3.13
N GLU A 122 -14.52 -0.57 3.82
CA GLU A 122 -15.78 -0.97 3.18
C GLU A 122 -16.24 0.03 2.10
N LYS A 123 -16.17 1.33 2.42
CA LYS A 123 -16.55 2.36 1.45
C LYS A 123 -15.55 2.46 0.31
N LEU A 124 -14.25 2.40 0.58
CA LEU A 124 -13.22 2.44 -0.45
C LEU A 124 -13.33 1.26 -1.43
N GLU A 125 -13.54 0.06 -0.91
CA GLU A 125 -13.73 -1.15 -1.72
C GLU A 125 -14.97 -1.01 -2.60
N TYR A 126 -16.09 -0.55 -2.05
CA TYR A 126 -17.31 -0.28 -2.82
C TYR A 126 -17.08 0.71 -3.96
N GLU A 127 -16.44 1.85 -3.69
CA GLU A 127 -16.18 2.90 -4.68
C GLU A 127 -15.21 2.42 -5.77
N ALA A 128 -14.19 1.65 -5.37
CA ALA A 128 -13.24 1.04 -6.29
C ALA A 128 -13.93 0.01 -7.22
N GLU A 129 -14.82 -0.81 -6.68
CA GLU A 129 -15.63 -1.75 -7.47
C GLU A 129 -16.55 -1.03 -8.46
N GLN A 130 -17.26 0.03 -8.04
CA GLN A 130 -18.13 0.78 -8.94
C GLN A 130 -17.32 1.42 -10.07
N SER A 131 -16.19 2.06 -9.75
CA SER A 131 -15.30 2.66 -10.74
C SER A 131 -14.76 1.62 -11.73
N LEU A 132 -14.42 0.42 -11.26
CA LEU A 132 -13.96 -0.68 -12.13
C LEU A 132 -15.08 -1.14 -13.07
N ARG A 133 -16.30 -1.36 -12.54
CA ARG A 133 -17.47 -1.75 -13.34
C ARG A 133 -17.79 -0.73 -14.42
N GLU A 134 -17.78 0.56 -14.08
CA GLU A 134 -17.97 1.62 -15.06
C GLU A 134 -16.92 1.62 -16.16
N THR A 135 -15.65 1.46 -15.77
CA THR A 135 -14.53 1.41 -16.72
C THR A 135 -14.70 0.24 -17.68
N VAL A 136 -14.99 -0.95 -17.17
CA VAL A 136 -15.23 -2.15 -17.98
C VAL A 136 -16.42 -1.96 -18.93
N ASN A 137 -17.51 -1.36 -18.47
CA ASN A 137 -18.69 -1.09 -19.29
C ASN A 137 -18.44 -0.09 -20.43
N ARG A 138 -17.42 0.77 -20.30
CA ARG A 138 -17.02 1.74 -21.34
C ARG A 138 -16.01 1.16 -22.34
N LEU A 139 -15.45 -0.02 -22.08
CA LEU A 139 -14.53 -0.66 -23.03
C LEU A 139 -15.28 -1.11 -24.28
N PRO A 140 -14.66 -1.01 -25.47
CA PRO A 140 -15.23 -1.56 -26.69
C PRO A 140 -15.55 -3.04 -26.50
N LYS A 141 -16.77 -3.45 -26.84
CA LYS A 141 -17.11 -4.88 -26.91
C LYS A 141 -16.50 -5.41 -28.21
N PHE A 142 -15.49 -6.28 -28.08
CA PHE A 142 -14.90 -7.00 -29.20
C PHE A 142 -15.81 -8.13 -29.67
#